data_AF-A0A1G0Z824-F1
#
_entry.id   AF-A0A1G0Z824-F1
#
_cell.length_a   1.000
_cell.length_b   1.000
_cell.length_c   1.000
_cell.angle_alpha   90.00
_cell.angle_beta   90.00
_cell.angle_gamma   90.00
#
_symmetry.space_group_name_H-M   'P 1'
#
loop_
_entity.id
_entity.type
_entity.pdbx_description
1 polymer ?
#
loop_
_entity_poly.entity_id
_entity_poly.type
_entity_poly.pdbx_seq_one_letter_code
_entity_poly.pdbx_strand_id
1 'polypeptide(L)'
;MKTAIIHARIEPHIKRQAEGVLHKLGLSPTEAIRVFYRQITLRQGLPFSLDVPNECTETTLKKSRRGEEVQEFESLDTMFESWKK
;
A
#
# COMPACT_ATOMS: atom_id res chain seq x y z
N MET A 1 -12.50 28.63 -8.94
CA MET A 1 -11.98 27.40 -8.27
C MET A 1 -10.90 27.82 -7.29
N LYS A 2 -10.90 27.29 -6.06
CA LYS A 2 -9.83 27.58 -5.09
C LYS A 2 -8.66 26.63 -5.38
N THR A 3 -7.48 27.17 -5.65
CA THR A 3 -6.24 26.41 -5.84
C THR A 3 -5.46 26.38 -4.52
N ALA A 4 -4.85 25.25 -4.20
CA ALA A 4 -3.92 25.12 -3.07
C ALA A 4 -2.51 24.82 -3.62
N ILE A 5 -1.48 25.35 -2.97
CA ILE A 5 -0.09 25.15 -3.34
C ILE A 5 0.52 24.11 -2.40
N ILE A 6 1.31 23.19 -2.95
CA ILE A 6 2.03 22.15 -2.20
C ILE A 6 3.53 22.47 -2.26
N HIS A 7 4.15 22.63 -1.10
CA HIS A 7 5.61 22.78 -0.96
C HIS A 7 6.16 21.63 -0.12
N ALA A 8 7.12 20.89 -0.66
CA ALA A 8 7.81 19.82 0.05
C ALA A 8 9.31 19.86 -0.27
N ARG A 9 10.14 19.61 0.75
CA ARG A 9 11.59 19.42 0.56
C ARG A 9 11.85 17.95 0.22
N ILE A 10 12.75 17.73 -0.73
CA ILE A 10 13.19 16.41 -1.15
C ILE A 10 14.67 16.47 -1.49
N GLU A 11 15.37 15.36 -1.27
CA GLU A 11 16.77 15.27 -1.63
C GLU A 11 16.95 15.38 -3.16
N PRO A 12 17.95 16.14 -3.65
CA PRO A 12 18.13 16.38 -5.08
C PRO A 12 18.34 15.10 -5.90
N HIS A 13 18.93 14.07 -5.31
CA HIS A 13 19.18 12.80 -5.99
C HIS A 13 17.86 12.01 -6.19
N ILE A 14 17.02 11.90 -5.15
CA ILE A 14 15.70 11.27 -5.25
C ILE A 14 14.82 12.01 -6.25
N LYS A 15 14.82 13.36 -6.21
CA LYS A 15 14.06 14.18 -7.18
C LYS A 15 14.40 13.82 -8.62
N ARG A 16 15.69 13.80 -8.96
CA ARG A 16 16.15 13.47 -10.31
C ARG A 16 15.78 12.05 -10.75
N GLN A 17 15.90 11.08 -9.84
CA GLN A 17 15.53 9.70 -10.13
C GLN A 17 14.02 9.58 -10.40
N ALA A 18 13.19 10.15 -9.52
CA ALA A 18 11.75 10.12 -9.67
C ALA A 18 11.29 10.83 -10.96
N GLU A 19 11.83 12.01 -11.25
CA GLU A 19 11.53 12.76 -12.49
C GLU A 19 11.92 11.96 -13.74
N GLY A 20 13.03 11.23 -13.71
CA GLY A 20 13.42 10.34 -14.81
C GLY A 20 12.44 9.19 -15.04
N VAL A 21 11.89 8.61 -13.97
CA VAL A 21 10.84 7.57 -14.08
C VAL A 21 9.54 8.16 -14.62
N LEU A 22 9.09 9.29 -14.07
CA LEU A 22 7.87 9.96 -14.51
C LEU A 22 7.94 10.38 -15.98
N HIS A 23 9.09 10.89 -16.43
CA HIS A 23 9.32 11.24 -17.83
C HIS A 23 9.16 10.02 -18.76
N LYS A 24 9.69 8.85 -18.37
CA LYS A 24 9.50 7.61 -19.15
C LYS A 24 8.04 7.17 -19.22
N LEU A 25 7.24 7.51 -18.22
CA LEU A 25 5.80 7.27 -18.17
C LEU A 25 4.98 8.36 -18.85
N GLY A 26 5.61 9.41 -19.38
CA GLY A 26 4.92 10.54 -20.00
C GLY A 26 4.18 11.44 -19.02
N LEU A 27 4.59 11.45 -17.74
CA LEU A 27 3.95 12.22 -16.67
C LEU A 27 4.86 13.35 -16.20
N SER A 28 4.28 14.53 -15.98
CA SER A 28 4.94 15.59 -15.22
C SER A 28 4.87 15.31 -13.70
N PRO A 29 5.81 15.85 -12.90
CA PRO A 29 5.75 15.75 -11.43
C PRO A 29 4.43 16.25 -10.85
N THR A 30 3.88 17.34 -11.39
CA THR A 30 2.61 17.91 -10.94
C THR A 30 1.44 16.98 -11.22
N GLU A 31 1.42 16.29 -12.36
CA GLU A 31 0.40 15.28 -12.66
C GLU A 31 0.50 14.09 -11.73
N ALA A 32 1.72 13.59 -11.48
CA ALA A 32 1.95 12.49 -10.55
C ALA A 32 1.44 12.83 -9.14
N ILE A 33 1.71 14.04 -8.64
CA ILE A 33 1.20 14.52 -7.34
C ILE A 33 -0.32 14.61 -7.36
N ARG A 34 -0.94 15.14 -8.42
CA ARG A 34 -2.42 15.20 -8.53
C ARG A 34 -3.04 13.80 -8.52
N VAL A 35 -2.45 12.85 -9.26
CA VAL A 35 -2.90 11.45 -9.28
C VAL A 35 -2.78 10.84 -7.88
N PHE A 36 -1.66 11.04 -7.20
CA PHE A 36 -1.44 10.56 -5.83
C PHE A 36 -2.55 11.02 -4.86
N TYR A 37 -2.85 12.32 -4.83
CA TYR A 37 -3.94 12.84 -3.99
C TYR A 37 -5.30 12.27 -4.36
N ARG A 38 -5.59 12.12 -5.67
CA ARG A 38 -6.84 11.51 -6.12
C ARG A 38 -6.95 10.05 -5.68
N GLN A 39 -5.85 9.31 -5.70
CA GLN A 39 -5.83 7.92 -5.24
C GLN A 39 -6.05 7.83 -3.72
N ILE A 40 -5.51 8.78 -2.94
CA ILE A 40 -5.77 8.84 -1.50
C ILE A 40 -7.27 9.04 -1.23
N THR A 41 -7.89 10.01 -1.91
CA THR A 41 -9.33 10.28 -1.76
C THR A 41 -10.18 9.09 -2.19
N LEU A 42 -9.80 8.41 -3.29
CA LEU A 42 -10.55 7.27 -3.80
C LEU A 42 -10.48 6.05 -2.88
N ARG A 43 -9.30 5.78 -2.29
CA ARG A 43 -9.08 4.60 -1.44
C ARG A 43 -9.36 4.84 0.04
N GLN A 44 -9.61 6.08 0.46
CA GLN A 44 -9.69 6.47 1.88
C GLN A 44 -8.45 6.00 2.67
N GLY A 45 -7.28 6.05 2.01
CA GLY A 45 -6.03 5.49 2.52
C GLY A 45 -4.90 5.69 1.52
N LEU A 46 -3.68 5.28 1.89
CA LEU A 46 -2.55 5.44 0.98
C LEU A 46 -2.65 4.47 -0.22
N PRO A 47 -2.18 4.89 -1.40
CA PRO A 47 -2.27 4.09 -2.62
C PRO A 47 -1.23 2.98 -2.73
N PHE A 48 -0.52 2.71 -1.63
CA PHE A 48 0.45 1.64 -1.48
C PHE A 48 0.38 1.13 -0.03
N SER A 49 0.69 -0.15 0.17
CA SER A 49 0.79 -0.75 1.49
C SER A 49 1.86 -0.05 2.33
N LEU A 50 1.48 0.41 3.52
CA LEU A 50 2.40 0.89 4.57
C LEU A 50 2.67 -0.21 5.60
N ASP A 51 2.67 -1.46 5.17
CA ASP A 51 2.82 -2.58 6.07
C ASP A 51 4.32 -2.78 6.35
N VAL A 52 4.78 -2.28 7.49
CA VAL A 52 5.92 -2.90 8.17
C VAL A 52 5.33 -3.96 9.08
N PRO A 53 5.19 -5.22 8.61
CA PRO A 53 4.64 -6.27 9.46
C PRO A 53 5.50 -6.35 10.72
N ASN A 54 4.86 -6.32 11.89
CA ASN A 54 5.55 -6.65 13.13
C ASN A 54 6.05 -8.10 13.06
N GLU A 55 7.02 -8.47 13.89
CA GLU A 55 7.65 -9.81 13.84
C GLU A 55 6.60 -10.94 13.91
N CYS A 56 5.53 -10.75 14.68
CA CYS A 56 4.42 -11.70 14.78
C CYS A 56 3.68 -11.85 13.45
N THR A 57 3.29 -10.75 12.80
CA THR A 57 2.62 -10.76 11.50
C THR A 57 3.53 -11.36 10.42
N GLU A 58 4.81 -11.00 10.42
CA GLU A 58 5.77 -11.51 9.44
C GLU A 58 5.98 -13.03 9.58
N THR A 59 6.20 -13.51 10.80
CA THR A 59 6.38 -14.93 11.09
C THR A 59 5.12 -15.73 10.76
N THR A 60 3.94 -15.23 11.13
CA THR A 60 2.65 -15.86 10.83
C THR A 60 2.41 -15.96 9.33
N LEU A 61 2.64 -14.88 8.56
CA LEU A 61 2.51 -14.90 7.11
C LEU A 61 3.50 -15.86 6.44
N LYS A 62 4.73 -15.97 6.96
CA LYS A 62 5.74 -16.93 6.47
C LYS A 62 5.32 -18.38 6.72
N LYS A 63 4.82 -18.70 7.92
CA LYS A 63 4.31 -20.04 8.26
C LYS A 63 3.11 -20.41 7.39
N SER A 64 2.15 -19.52 7.26
CA SER A 64 0.96 -19.72 6.44
C SER A 64 1.30 -20.00 4.96
N ARG A 65 2.25 -19.24 4.37
CA ARG A 65 2.73 -19.49 2.99
C ARG A 65 3.41 -20.85 2.81
N ARG A 66 3.90 -21.48 3.88
CA ARG A 66 4.48 -22.83 3.87
C ARG A 66 3.45 -23.92 4.21
N GLY A 67 2.19 -23.55 4.45
CA GLY A 67 1.14 -24.48 4.89
C GLY A 67 1.25 -24.86 6.38
N GLU A 68 2.08 -24.16 7.16
CA GLU A 68 2.20 -24.38 8.60
C GLU A 68 1.14 -23.57 9.34
N GLU A 69 0.50 -24.18 10.35
CA GLU A 69 -0.53 -23.54 11.18
C GLU A 69 -1.72 -22.99 10.36
N VAL A 70 -2.01 -23.60 9.21
CA VAL A 70 -3.18 -23.29 8.36
C VAL A 70 -4.27 -24.33 8.61
N GLN A 71 -5.52 -23.89 8.74
CA GLN A 71 -6.69 -24.75 8.83
C GLN A 71 -7.56 -24.56 7.59
N GLU A 72 -8.01 -25.66 7.01
CA GLU A 72 -8.95 -25.68 5.90
C GLU A 72 -10.35 -26.04 6.42
N PHE A 73 -11.38 -25.44 5.84
CA PHE A 73 -12.77 -25.63 6.23
C PHE A 73 -13.61 -25.91 4.99
N GLU A 74 -14.59 -26.80 5.12
CA GLU A 74 -15.48 -27.19 4.02
C GLU A 74 -16.57 -26.14 3.77
N SER A 75 -16.89 -25.31 4.76
CA SER A 75 -17.85 -24.21 4.64
C SER A 75 -17.51 -23.03 5.56
N LEU A 76 -18.06 -21.86 5.24
CA LEU A 76 -17.95 -20.67 6.10
C LEU A 76 -18.53 -20.92 7.51
N ASP A 77 -19.60 -21.71 7.61
CA ASP A 77 -20.23 -22.04 8.89
C ASP A 77 -19.27 -22.83 9.80
N THR A 78 -18.62 -23.87 9.24
CA THR A 78 -17.60 -24.66 9.98
C THR A 78 -16.39 -23.83 10.38
N MET A 79 -16.01 -22.84 9.56
CA MET A 79 -14.94 -21.89 9.89
C MET A 79 -15.34 -21.01 11.08
N PHE A 80 -16.52 -20.41 11.07
CA PHE A 80 -16.98 -19.53 12.16
C PHE A 80 -17.20 -20.27 13.48
N GLU A 81 -17.65 -21.53 13.44
CA GLU A 81 -17.79 -22.38 14.64
C GLU A 81 -16.44 -22.71 15.31
N SER A 82 -15.36 -22.79 14.52
CA SER A 82 -14.02 -23.11 15.04
C SER A 82 -13.34 -21.95 15.76
N TRP A 83 -13.79 -20.71 15.52
CA TRP A 83 -13.26 -19.52 16.18
C TRP A 83 -13.77 -19.48 17.62
N LYS A 84 -12.85 -19.64 18.58
CA LYS A 84 -13.19 -19.48 20.01
C LYS A 84 -13.78 -18.09 20.26
N LYS A 85 -14.91 -18.06 20.96
CA LYS A 85 -15.49 -16.86 21.56
C LYS A 85 -14.67 -16.39 22.76
#